data_AF-A0AAU1BPX0-F1
#
_entry.id   AF-A0AAU1BPX0-F1
#
_cell.length_a   1.000
_cell.length_b   1.000
_cell.length_c   1.000
_cell.angle_alpha   90.00
_cell.angle_beta   90.00
_cell.angle_gamma   90.00
#
_symmetry.space_group_name_H-M   'P 1'
#
loop_
_entity.id
_entity.type
_entity.pdbx_description
1 polymer ?
#
loop_
_entity_poly.entity_id
_entity_poly.type
_entity_poly.pdbx_seq_one_letter_code
_entity_poly.pdbx_strand_id
1 'polypeptide(L)'
;MTTSEEVQQGVDAALAKLEGPPPAAVATPLLRVVNGTADAYTARAVADECAAIANAPHGDQNNTINIAAFNIGTLVGAGALSEGEAREALLAGARAGNHPDGRALPTIESGLSAGAAQPRSPWPPASGRNDRRTARSEVVAPQKPDDGNPAHPPEEEAEAPRQLILTPASSIKIRPVRWLWDTTPQGALPTSHGRIPLYSMAIAAGGPGLGKSQFAVWLSARISTGTLPGELWEKPRSVIYAATEDSWTYTIAPRLVAAGADLERVFRVDVRDDEKLHARLTLPVDISLLGKTAEAYSVGLVIADPLLSLIDKGINDYRAAEVREALEPLVAAADRHHFTVLGLAHFTKSGSADPLSRVAGSGAFGQLIRSLIAFAKEDGEDGADDRFVMSLEKNNLGRLGLPSHEYVIQPVTVDTDEGPSYVSRFVLGPETTTSVREVMREEHVPAGERMENDEVRTWLRDFLADQGGSADSAEVIKEARKQQYSKSSVYRARSKLGLVTRQSGFGKAKSSFWHLPEAAPTGSADSSARAH
;
A
#
# COMPACT_ATOMS: atom_id res chain seq x y z
N MET A 1 -28.89 27.97 39.79
CA MET A 1 -29.26 27.71 38.38
C MET A 1 -28.55 28.77 37.57
N THR A 2 -27.35 28.45 37.06
CA THR A 2 -26.65 29.28 36.09
C THR A 2 -27.40 29.20 34.76
N THR A 3 -27.61 30.33 34.10
CA THR A 3 -28.41 30.39 32.88
C THR A 3 -27.61 29.84 31.70
N SER A 4 -28.30 29.33 30.68
CA SER A 4 -27.68 28.76 29.46
C SER A 4 -26.75 29.76 28.73
N GLU A 5 -26.92 31.05 29.01
CA GLU A 5 -26.14 32.15 28.43
C GLU A 5 -24.79 32.33 29.12
N GLU A 6 -24.71 32.11 30.44
CA GLU A 6 -23.46 32.16 31.22
C GLU A 6 -22.54 30.96 30.88
N VAL A 7 -23.13 29.81 30.58
CA VAL A 7 -22.38 28.63 30.12
C VAL A 7 -21.82 28.86 28.71
N GLN A 8 -22.60 29.48 27.82
CA GLN A 8 -22.14 29.79 26.46
C GLN A 8 -21.03 30.84 26.44
N GLN A 9 -21.14 31.90 27.25
CA GLN A 9 -20.07 32.88 27.42
C GLN A 9 -18.79 32.25 28.01
N GLY A 10 -18.92 31.28 28.90
CA GLY A 10 -17.78 30.52 29.43
C GLY A 10 -17.07 29.67 28.38
N VAL A 11 -17.83 29.06 27.47
CA VAL A 11 -17.31 28.26 26.35
C VAL A 11 -16.64 29.15 25.30
N ASP A 12 -17.26 30.27 24.95
CA ASP A 12 -16.72 31.21 23.96
C ASP A 12 -15.43 31.89 24.49
N ALA A 13 -15.39 32.22 25.78
CA ALA A 13 -14.19 32.76 26.42
C ALA A 13 -13.05 31.71 26.55
N ALA A 14 -13.38 30.42 26.62
CA ALA A 14 -12.40 29.34 26.59
C ALA A 14 -11.86 29.07 25.17
N LEU A 15 -12.71 29.19 24.14
CA LEU A 15 -12.33 29.10 22.74
C LEU A 15 -11.45 30.28 22.31
N ALA A 16 -11.75 31.50 22.77
CA ALA A 16 -10.92 32.68 22.51
C ALA A 16 -9.51 32.63 23.14
N LYS A 17 -9.29 31.76 24.15
CA LYS A 17 -7.96 31.50 24.73
C LYS A 17 -7.16 30.43 23.97
N LEU A 18 -7.80 29.66 23.09
CA LEU A 18 -7.18 28.64 22.24
C LEU A 18 -6.73 29.19 20.88
N GLU A 19 -7.31 30.31 20.43
CA GLU A 19 -6.83 31.03 19.26
C GLU A 19 -5.64 31.92 19.65
N GLY A 20 -4.43 31.44 19.34
CA GLY A 20 -3.22 32.27 19.44
C GLY A 20 -3.32 33.55 18.60
N PRO A 21 -2.49 34.58 18.88
CA PRO A 21 -2.55 35.84 18.15
C PRO A 21 -2.36 35.60 16.64
N PRO A 22 -3.04 36.38 15.79
CA PRO A 22 -2.91 36.25 14.34
C PRO A 22 -1.42 36.38 13.95
N PRO A 23 -0.94 35.59 12.97
CA PRO A 23 0.45 35.58 12.58
C PRO A 23 0.88 37.00 12.19
N ALA A 24 1.96 37.47 12.83
CA ALA A 24 2.56 38.75 12.48
C ALA A 24 2.91 38.74 10.99
N ALA A 25 2.53 39.80 10.27
CA ALA A 25 2.84 39.95 8.86
C ALA A 25 4.34 39.79 8.64
N VAL A 26 4.72 38.75 7.90
CA VAL A 26 6.11 38.42 7.58
C VAL A 26 6.71 39.57 6.77
N ALA A 27 7.73 40.23 7.31
CA ALA A 27 8.54 41.16 6.54
C ALA A 27 9.40 40.38 5.55
N THR A 28 9.10 40.52 4.27
CA THR A 28 9.87 39.91 3.18
C THR A 28 11.32 40.41 3.21
N PRO A 29 12.34 39.54 3.25
CA PRO A 29 13.72 39.99 3.13
C PRO A 29 13.94 40.58 1.73
N LEU A 30 14.45 41.80 1.68
CA LEU A 30 14.80 42.50 0.44
C LEU A 30 16.06 41.86 -0.16
N LEU A 31 15.88 40.89 -1.05
CA LEU A 31 16.97 40.37 -1.89
C LEU A 31 17.40 41.46 -2.90
N ARG A 32 18.71 41.66 -3.05
CA ARG A 32 19.27 42.64 -4.00
C ARG A 32 19.04 42.15 -5.43
N VAL A 33 18.31 42.97 -6.20
CA VAL A 33 17.98 42.75 -7.62
C VAL A 33 19.24 42.70 -8.47
N VAL A 34 19.48 41.57 -9.13
CA VAL A 34 20.54 41.47 -10.16
C VAL A 34 20.00 40.95 -11.49
N ASN A 35 18.85 40.24 -11.57
CA ASN A 35 18.16 39.95 -12.84
C ASN A 35 16.65 39.62 -12.66
N GLY A 36 15.78 40.56 -13.05
CA GLY A 36 14.39 40.67 -12.56
C GLY A 36 13.36 39.57 -12.87
N THR A 37 13.67 38.51 -13.64
CA THR A 37 12.73 37.39 -13.89
C THR A 37 13.12 36.10 -13.18
N ALA A 38 14.42 35.80 -13.03
CA ALA A 38 14.90 34.70 -12.20
C ALA A 38 14.70 34.99 -10.70
N ASP A 39 14.86 36.26 -10.31
CA ASP A 39 14.79 36.71 -8.92
C ASP A 39 13.40 36.52 -8.29
N ALA A 40 12.31 36.63 -9.07
CA ALA A 40 10.94 36.46 -8.56
C ALA A 40 10.59 34.99 -8.23
N TYR A 41 11.04 34.04 -9.07
CA TYR A 41 10.87 32.61 -8.81
C TYR A 41 11.72 32.16 -7.63
N THR A 42 12.96 32.63 -7.55
CA THR A 42 13.85 32.34 -6.41
C THR A 42 13.27 32.92 -5.12
N ALA A 43 12.83 34.19 -5.12
CA ALA A 43 12.25 34.82 -3.94
C ALA A 43 10.97 34.10 -3.48
N ARG A 44 10.12 33.65 -4.41
CA ARG A 44 8.91 32.91 -4.07
C ARG A 44 9.23 31.54 -3.47
N ALA A 45 10.14 30.79 -4.11
CA ALA A 45 10.56 29.47 -3.62
C ALA A 45 11.17 29.56 -2.23
N VAL A 46 12.04 30.55 -1.98
CA VAL A 46 12.62 30.79 -0.65
C VAL A 46 11.54 31.15 0.37
N ALA A 47 10.59 32.02 0.02
CA ALA A 47 9.51 32.42 0.92
C ALA A 47 8.59 31.25 1.31
N ASP A 48 8.26 30.37 0.36
CA ASP A 48 7.42 29.19 0.62
C ASP A 48 8.10 28.20 1.59
N GLU A 49 9.41 27.98 1.43
CA GLU A 49 10.19 27.11 2.33
C GLU A 49 10.35 27.72 3.73
N CYS A 50 10.61 29.03 3.83
CA CYS A 50 10.64 29.73 5.12
C CYS A 50 9.28 29.66 5.84
N ALA A 51 8.18 29.77 5.10
CA ALA A 51 6.83 29.64 5.65
C ALA A 51 6.54 28.21 6.12
N ALA A 52 7.05 27.19 5.42
CA ALA A 52 6.92 25.80 5.85
C ALA A 52 7.65 25.57 7.19
N ILE A 53 8.85 26.11 7.36
CA ILE A 53 9.58 26.05 8.64
C ILE A 53 8.80 26.75 9.76
N ALA A 54 8.31 27.97 9.50
CA ALA A 54 7.62 28.77 10.52
C ALA A 54 6.33 28.10 11.02
N ASN A 55 5.64 27.35 10.16
CA ASN A 55 4.37 26.70 10.48
C ASN A 55 4.52 25.21 10.86
N ALA A 56 5.75 24.72 11.05
CA ALA A 56 6.00 23.31 11.32
C ALA A 56 5.42 22.87 12.68
N PRO A 57 4.66 21.74 12.75
CA PRO A 57 4.14 21.20 13.99
C PRO A 57 5.22 20.87 15.03
N HIS A 58 4.87 20.95 16.32
CA HIS A 58 5.77 20.56 17.41
C HIS A 58 6.22 19.10 17.26
N GLY A 59 7.53 18.88 17.14
CA GLY A 59 8.14 17.55 16.93
C GLY A 59 8.73 17.35 15.52
N ASP A 60 8.22 18.07 14.52
CA ASP A 60 8.64 17.90 13.11
C ASP A 60 9.58 19.01 12.61
N GLN A 61 9.79 20.06 13.41
CA GLN A 61 10.53 21.27 13.04
C GLN A 61 11.93 20.98 12.45
N ASN A 62 12.69 20.06 13.04
CA ASN A 62 14.03 19.75 12.54
C ASN A 62 14.01 19.02 11.18
N ASN A 63 12.99 18.17 10.96
CA ASN A 63 12.80 17.50 9.68
C ASN A 63 12.38 18.52 8.60
N THR A 64 11.47 19.44 8.93
CA THR A 64 11.05 20.51 8.02
C THR A 64 12.20 21.45 7.67
N ILE A 65 13.05 21.82 8.65
CA ILE A 65 14.26 22.62 8.40
C ILE A 65 15.20 21.89 7.45
N ASN A 66 15.40 20.58 7.61
CA ASN A 66 16.26 19.79 6.73
C ASN A 66 15.75 19.78 5.28
N ILE A 67 14.45 19.52 5.09
CA ILE A 67 13.80 19.50 3.78
C ILE A 67 13.88 20.87 3.11
N ALA A 68 13.53 21.93 3.83
CA ALA A 68 13.59 23.30 3.33
C ALA A 68 15.04 23.72 2.98
N ALA A 69 16.01 23.33 3.82
CA ALA A 69 17.42 23.59 3.57
C ALA A 69 17.93 22.83 2.34
N PHE A 70 17.52 21.59 2.14
CA PHE A 70 17.82 20.84 0.93
C PHE A 70 17.24 21.51 -0.31
N ASN A 71 15.95 21.87 -0.28
CA ASN A 71 15.26 22.50 -1.41
C ASN A 71 15.89 23.85 -1.80
N ILE A 72 16.14 24.72 -0.82
CA ILE A 72 16.86 25.99 -1.06
C ILE A 72 18.30 25.72 -1.51
N GLY A 73 18.96 24.68 -0.99
CA GLY A 73 20.29 24.25 -1.41
C GLY A 73 20.35 23.92 -2.91
N THR A 74 19.31 23.31 -3.48
CA THR A 74 19.25 23.05 -4.93
C THR A 74 19.23 24.34 -5.77
N LEU A 75 18.73 25.45 -5.21
CA LEU A 75 18.76 26.78 -5.83
C LEU A 75 20.14 27.42 -5.72
N VAL A 76 20.84 27.21 -4.60
CA VAL A 76 22.24 27.63 -4.42
C VAL A 76 23.14 26.90 -5.41
N GLY A 77 23.00 25.58 -5.54
CA GLY A 77 23.73 24.78 -6.52
C GLY A 77 23.45 25.18 -7.97
N ALA A 78 22.25 25.70 -8.25
CA ALA A 78 21.87 26.25 -9.56
C ALA A 78 22.37 27.70 -9.79
N GLY A 79 23.08 28.30 -8.84
CA GLY A 79 23.59 29.67 -8.93
C GLY A 79 22.53 30.76 -8.76
N ALA A 80 21.33 30.41 -8.28
CA ALA A 80 20.19 31.31 -8.19
C ALA A 80 20.15 32.15 -6.91
N LEU A 81 20.87 31.71 -5.87
CA LEU A 81 20.90 32.31 -4.55
C LEU A 81 22.28 32.07 -3.95
N SER A 82 22.86 33.04 -3.24
CA SER A 82 24.11 32.78 -2.53
C SER A 82 23.86 31.90 -1.30
N GLU A 83 24.85 31.10 -0.91
CA GLU A 83 24.78 30.28 0.30
C GLU A 83 24.54 31.12 1.56
N GLY A 84 25.08 32.35 1.59
CA GLY A 84 24.86 33.31 2.68
C GLY A 84 23.40 33.79 2.78
N GLU A 85 22.77 34.12 1.66
CA GLU A 85 21.36 34.52 1.61
C GLU A 85 20.42 33.36 1.93
N ALA A 86 20.73 32.17 1.41
CA ALA A 86 20.01 30.94 1.69
C ALA A 86 19.99 30.62 3.20
N ARG A 87 21.16 30.68 3.83
CA ARG A 87 21.31 30.43 5.26
C ARG A 87 20.55 31.45 6.11
N GLU A 88 20.64 32.74 5.80
CA GLU A 88 19.93 33.77 6.57
C GLU A 88 18.40 33.63 6.42
N ALA A 89 17.91 33.30 5.22
CA ALA A 89 16.48 33.06 4.99
C ALA A 89 15.95 31.87 5.82
N LEU A 90 16.68 30.75 5.83
CA LEU A 90 16.33 29.57 6.61
C LEU A 90 16.38 29.82 8.12
N LEU A 91 17.38 30.56 8.61
CA LEU A 91 17.45 30.98 10.01
C LEU A 91 16.30 31.92 10.38
N ALA A 92 15.91 32.85 9.50
CA ALA A 92 14.74 33.69 9.71
C ALA A 92 13.45 32.86 9.82
N GLY A 93 13.28 31.85 8.96
CA GLY A 93 12.16 30.89 9.05
C GLY A 93 12.18 30.09 10.36
N ALA A 94 13.35 29.62 10.79
CA ALA A 94 13.53 28.90 12.05
C ALA A 94 13.17 29.76 13.27
N ARG A 95 13.62 31.02 13.32
CA ARG A 95 13.25 31.97 14.38
C ARG A 95 11.74 32.22 14.40
N ALA A 96 11.11 32.37 13.24
CA ALA A 96 9.66 32.54 13.13
C ALA A 96 8.88 31.32 13.65
N GLY A 97 9.44 30.11 13.51
CA GLY A 97 8.91 28.86 14.07
C GLY A 97 9.33 28.57 15.52
N ASN A 98 9.86 29.55 16.25
CA ASN A 98 10.39 29.42 17.62
C ASN A 98 11.51 28.37 17.77
N HIS A 99 12.31 28.15 16.73
CA HIS A 99 13.46 27.25 16.75
C HIS A 99 14.78 28.04 16.90
N PRO A 100 15.57 27.81 17.97
CA PRO A 100 16.82 28.56 18.18
C PRO A 100 17.86 28.30 17.08
N ASP A 101 18.53 29.36 16.63
CA ASP A 101 19.58 29.33 15.60
C ASP A 101 20.63 28.25 15.88
N GLY A 102 21.14 28.16 17.11
CA GLY A 102 22.18 27.19 17.48
C GLY A 102 21.76 25.72 17.30
N ARG A 103 20.45 25.43 17.32
CA ARG A 103 19.92 24.09 17.01
C ARG A 103 19.55 23.91 15.54
N ALA A 104 19.19 24.98 14.84
CA ALA A 104 18.81 24.93 13.42
C ALA A 104 20.02 24.90 12.49
N LEU A 105 21.10 25.60 12.86
CA LEU A 105 22.25 25.86 12.00
C LEU A 105 22.93 24.58 11.47
N PRO A 106 23.22 23.54 12.27
CA PRO A 106 23.84 22.32 11.75
C PRO A 106 22.95 21.61 10.71
N THR A 107 21.63 21.59 10.93
CA THR A 107 20.65 21.00 10.03
C THR A 107 20.54 21.81 8.73
N ILE A 108 20.59 23.14 8.83
CA ILE A 108 20.59 24.06 7.67
C ILE A 108 21.86 23.87 6.84
N GLU A 109 23.04 23.85 7.46
CA GLU A 109 24.31 23.70 6.74
C GLU A 109 24.41 22.34 6.04
N SER A 110 24.02 21.27 6.74
CA SER A 110 23.97 19.93 6.13
C SER A 110 22.96 19.85 4.98
N GLY A 111 21.79 20.46 5.11
CA GLY A 111 20.76 20.46 4.08
C GLY A 111 21.16 21.28 2.86
N LEU A 112 21.69 22.50 3.06
CA LEU A 112 22.16 23.38 1.99
C LEU A 112 23.29 22.72 1.19
N SER A 113 24.26 22.10 1.86
CA SER A 113 25.35 21.38 1.21
C SER A 113 24.83 20.20 0.37
N ALA A 114 23.93 19.39 0.92
CA ALA A 114 23.33 18.26 0.21
C ALA A 114 22.48 18.71 -0.99
N GLY A 115 21.74 19.80 -0.85
CA GLY A 115 20.96 20.40 -1.94
C GLY A 115 21.83 21.01 -3.03
N ALA A 116 22.91 21.70 -2.66
CA ALA A 116 23.83 22.31 -3.63
C ALA A 116 24.56 21.27 -4.49
N ALA A 117 24.78 20.06 -3.94
CA ALA A 117 25.29 18.92 -4.69
C ALA A 117 24.27 18.33 -5.69
N GLN A 118 23.01 18.77 -5.64
CA GLN A 118 21.96 18.42 -6.60
C GLN A 118 21.31 19.69 -7.20
N PRO A 119 22.05 20.43 -8.05
CA PRO A 119 21.56 21.68 -8.64
C PRO A 119 20.23 21.49 -9.36
N ARG A 120 19.25 22.36 -9.05
CA ARG A 120 17.97 22.36 -9.77
C ARG A 120 18.21 22.80 -11.21
N SER A 121 17.88 21.94 -12.18
CA SER A 121 18.05 22.23 -13.61
C SER A 121 16.83 21.79 -14.44
N PRO A 122 16.34 22.62 -15.39
CA PRO A 122 16.80 23.99 -15.67
C PRO A 122 16.31 25.00 -14.61
N TRP A 123 17.13 25.99 -14.26
CA TRP A 123 16.74 27.12 -13.42
C TRP A 123 17.21 28.47 -14.02
N PRO A 124 16.36 29.51 -14.10
CA PRO A 124 14.92 29.50 -13.78
C PRO A 124 14.14 28.56 -14.71
N PRO A 125 12.98 28.02 -14.28
CA PRO A 125 12.14 27.20 -15.15
C PRO A 125 11.81 27.99 -16.42
N ALA A 126 11.96 27.39 -17.60
CA ALA A 126 11.75 28.09 -18.87
C ALA A 126 10.38 28.79 -18.91
N SER A 127 10.38 30.12 -18.79
CA SER A 127 9.16 30.91 -18.88
C SER A 127 8.83 31.11 -20.36
N GLY A 128 7.65 30.66 -20.81
CA GLY A 128 7.10 30.96 -22.13
C GLY A 128 6.73 32.44 -22.33
N ARG A 129 7.71 33.34 -22.28
CA ARG A 129 7.57 34.75 -22.67
C ARG A 129 8.51 35.05 -23.84
N ASN A 130 7.88 35.23 -24.99
CA ASN A 130 8.49 35.68 -26.22
C ASN A 130 8.92 37.14 -26.04
N ASP A 131 10.21 37.39 -25.85
CA ASP A 131 10.79 38.73 -25.93
C ASP A 131 10.73 39.19 -27.39
N ARG A 132 9.68 39.96 -27.72
CA ARG A 132 9.66 40.78 -28.93
C ARG A 132 9.56 42.24 -28.54
N ARG A 133 10.72 42.84 -28.30
CA ARG A 133 10.88 44.28 -28.42
C ARG A 133 12.29 44.59 -28.91
N THR A 134 12.40 44.73 -30.23
CA THR A 134 13.02 45.83 -30.99
C THR A 134 13.68 45.33 -32.27
N ALA A 135 12.95 45.39 -33.40
CA ALA A 135 13.51 45.78 -34.68
C ALA A 135 12.36 46.36 -35.52
N ARG A 136 12.49 47.64 -35.87
CA ARG A 136 11.64 48.38 -36.80
C ARG A 136 11.94 47.98 -38.25
N SER A 137 11.03 48.42 -39.13
CA SER A 137 11.11 48.57 -40.60
C SER A 137 10.54 47.41 -41.40
N GLU A 138 9.82 47.59 -42.51
CA GLU A 138 9.04 48.70 -43.10
C GLU A 138 8.16 48.02 -44.18
N VAL A 139 6.91 48.50 -44.33
CA VAL A 139 6.04 48.59 -45.53
C VAL A 139 6.23 47.61 -46.72
N VAL A 140 5.15 46.95 -47.14
CA VAL A 140 4.50 47.03 -48.48
C VAL A 140 3.55 45.82 -48.68
N ALA A 141 2.29 46.10 -49.01
CA ALA A 141 1.35 45.19 -49.68
C ALA A 141 1.11 45.75 -51.12
N PRO A 142 0.43 45.07 -52.08
CA PRO A 142 -0.37 43.83 -51.98
C PRO A 142 -0.20 42.86 -53.18
N GLN A 143 -0.86 41.69 -53.16
CA GLN A 143 -1.71 41.09 -54.25
C GLN A 143 -1.91 39.56 -54.11
N LYS A 144 -3.10 39.11 -54.49
CA LYS A 144 -3.57 37.71 -54.77
C LYS A 144 -3.94 37.66 -56.28
N PRO A 145 -4.28 36.52 -56.92
CA PRO A 145 -4.15 35.09 -56.55
C PRO A 145 -3.47 34.25 -57.68
N ASP A 146 -3.10 32.99 -57.44
CA ASP A 146 -3.65 31.77 -58.09
C ASP A 146 -2.77 30.52 -57.90
N ASP A 147 -3.45 29.38 -57.89
CA ASP A 147 -3.06 28.03 -58.31
C ASP A 147 -1.90 27.26 -57.66
N GLY A 148 -2.26 26.07 -57.18
CA GLY A 148 -1.35 24.95 -56.99
C GLY A 148 -1.43 24.40 -55.59
N ASN A 149 -2.17 23.30 -55.42
CA ASN A 149 -2.09 22.42 -54.26
C ASN A 149 -0.69 21.80 -54.14
N PRO A 150 0.00 21.91 -52.98
CA PRO A 150 0.94 20.87 -52.59
C PRO A 150 0.57 20.32 -51.20
N ALA A 151 0.56 18.99 -51.12
CA ALA A 151 0.81 18.16 -49.93
C ALA A 151 0.52 18.80 -48.56
N HIS A 152 -0.55 18.33 -47.90
CA HIS A 152 -0.76 18.51 -46.47
C HIS A 152 0.52 18.10 -45.71
N PRO A 153 1.14 19.01 -44.94
CA PRO A 153 2.09 18.61 -43.90
C PRO A 153 1.33 17.84 -42.82
N PRO A 154 1.98 16.95 -42.06
CA PRO A 154 1.37 16.39 -40.85
C PRO A 154 1.01 17.57 -39.95
N GLU A 155 -0.25 17.64 -39.53
CA GLU A 155 -0.70 18.56 -38.50
C GLU A 155 0.09 18.19 -37.22
N GLU A 156 1.12 18.98 -36.91
CA GLU A 156 1.68 19.03 -35.57
C GLU A 156 0.52 19.42 -34.65
N GLU A 157 -0.06 18.44 -33.96
CA GLU A 157 -0.95 18.68 -32.83
C GLU A 157 -0.18 19.52 -31.82
N ALA A 158 -0.34 20.84 -31.90
CA ALA A 158 0.22 21.76 -30.94
C ALA A 158 -0.28 21.34 -29.56
N GLU A 159 0.62 20.81 -28.71
CA GLU A 159 0.30 20.39 -27.36
C GLU A 159 -0.48 21.51 -26.67
N ALA A 160 -1.72 21.23 -26.29
CA ALA A 160 -2.58 22.21 -25.66
C ALA A 160 -1.84 22.80 -24.44
N PRO A 161 -1.84 24.13 -24.26
CA PRO A 161 -1.08 24.75 -23.18
C PRO A 161 -1.52 24.17 -21.84
N ARG A 162 -0.55 23.83 -20.97
CA ARG A 162 -0.83 23.26 -19.65
C ARG A 162 -1.69 24.23 -18.84
N GLN A 163 -2.81 23.74 -18.32
CA GLN A 163 -3.75 24.52 -17.51
C GLN A 163 -3.85 23.96 -16.10
N LEU A 164 -3.90 24.85 -15.10
CA LEU A 164 -4.26 24.49 -13.74
C LEU A 164 -5.79 24.41 -13.63
N ILE A 165 -6.31 23.27 -13.22
CA ILE A 165 -7.74 23.05 -12.99
C ILE A 165 -7.95 22.90 -11.48
N LEU A 166 -8.66 23.86 -10.88
CA LEU A 166 -9.05 23.79 -9.47
C LEU A 166 -10.50 23.29 -9.38
N THR A 167 -10.71 22.20 -8.64
CA THR A 167 -12.05 21.69 -8.32
C THR A 167 -12.31 21.90 -6.83
N PRO A 168 -13.31 22.71 -6.44
CA PRO A 168 -13.59 22.93 -5.02
C PRO A 168 -14.05 21.63 -4.37
N ALA A 169 -13.58 21.33 -3.16
CA ALA A 169 -13.94 20.09 -2.46
C ALA A 169 -15.47 19.92 -2.30
N SER A 170 -16.22 21.02 -2.23
CA SER A 170 -17.69 21.03 -2.15
C SER A 170 -18.39 20.54 -3.41
N SER A 171 -17.75 20.56 -4.59
CA SER A 171 -18.30 19.99 -5.82
C SER A 171 -17.95 18.50 -5.99
N ILE A 172 -17.07 17.96 -5.14
CA ILE A 172 -16.69 16.55 -5.16
C ILE A 172 -17.75 15.75 -4.41
N LYS A 173 -18.42 14.84 -5.12
CA LYS A 173 -19.39 13.93 -4.50
C LYS A 173 -18.68 12.98 -3.53
N ILE A 174 -18.95 13.17 -2.24
CA ILE A 174 -18.49 12.26 -1.18
C ILE A 174 -19.13 10.88 -1.40
N ARG A 175 -18.32 9.83 -1.37
CA ARG A 175 -18.75 8.43 -1.53
C ARG A 175 -18.05 7.55 -0.48
N PRO A 176 -18.71 6.50 0.01
CA PRO A 176 -18.05 5.52 0.87
C PRO A 176 -17.00 4.73 0.09
N VAL A 177 -15.99 4.23 0.80
CA VAL A 177 -15.07 3.23 0.24
C VAL A 177 -15.87 1.98 -0.15
N ARG A 178 -15.67 1.50 -1.36
CA ARG A 178 -16.23 0.24 -1.85
C ARG A 178 -15.13 -0.81 -1.93
N TRP A 179 -15.49 -2.06 -1.68
CA TRP A 179 -14.53 -3.15 -1.55
C TRP A 179 -14.80 -4.22 -2.60
N LEU A 180 -13.75 -4.61 -3.32
CA LEU A 180 -13.76 -5.78 -4.18
C LEU A 180 -13.97 -7.03 -3.32
N TRP A 181 -13.21 -7.14 -2.25
CA TRP A 181 -13.30 -8.23 -1.28
C TRP A 181 -13.56 -7.66 0.13
N ASP A 182 -14.68 -8.05 0.72
CA ASP A 182 -15.14 -7.65 2.04
C ASP A 182 -15.56 -8.87 2.86
N THR A 183 -14.93 -9.08 4.01
CA THR A 183 -15.27 -10.19 4.92
C THR A 183 -15.98 -9.69 6.17
N THR A 184 -16.69 -8.56 6.08
CA THR A 184 -17.41 -7.97 7.22
C THR A 184 -18.48 -8.96 7.71
N PRO A 185 -18.43 -9.39 9.00
CA PRO A 185 -19.45 -10.26 9.56
C PRO A 185 -20.83 -9.60 9.52
N GLN A 186 -21.87 -10.41 9.39
CA GLN A 186 -23.25 -9.95 9.46
C GLN A 186 -23.50 -9.25 10.81
N GLY A 187 -24.09 -8.05 10.77
CA GLY A 187 -24.35 -7.23 11.97
C GLY A 187 -23.17 -6.38 12.45
N ALA A 188 -21.97 -6.50 11.87
CA ALA A 188 -20.88 -5.56 12.11
C ALA A 188 -21.10 -4.24 11.35
N LEU A 189 -20.37 -3.18 11.73
CA LEU A 189 -20.39 -1.93 10.98
C LEU A 189 -20.01 -2.20 9.51
N PRO A 190 -20.78 -1.70 8.53
CA PRO A 190 -20.52 -1.93 7.12
C PRO A 190 -19.07 -1.61 6.76
N THR A 191 -18.46 -2.44 5.93
CA THR A 191 -17.08 -2.28 5.42
C THR A 191 -15.97 -2.35 6.48
N SER A 192 -16.28 -2.78 7.71
CA SER A 192 -15.31 -2.87 8.79
C SER A 192 -14.23 -3.94 8.56
N HIS A 193 -14.43 -4.90 7.66
CA HIS A 193 -13.44 -5.91 7.28
C HIS A 193 -13.20 -5.97 5.76
N GLY A 194 -13.19 -4.79 5.13
CA GLY A 194 -12.73 -4.66 3.76
C GLY A 194 -11.25 -5.08 3.60
N ARG A 195 -10.97 -5.97 2.64
CA ARG A 195 -9.63 -6.53 2.37
C ARG A 195 -9.00 -5.96 1.11
N ILE A 196 -9.75 -5.83 0.01
CA ILE A 196 -9.26 -5.26 -1.26
C ILE A 196 -10.21 -4.14 -1.68
N PRO A 197 -9.78 -2.86 -1.73
CA PRO A 197 -10.65 -1.78 -2.16
C PRO A 197 -10.86 -1.80 -3.69
N LEU A 198 -12.06 -1.43 -4.13
CA LEU A 198 -12.33 -1.24 -5.55
C LEU A 198 -11.48 -0.09 -6.12
N TYR A 199 -11.17 -0.20 -7.41
CA TYR A 199 -10.55 0.86 -8.21
C TYR A 199 -9.19 1.32 -7.68
N SER A 200 -8.45 0.36 -7.13
CA SER A 200 -7.16 0.57 -6.49
C SER A 200 -6.20 -0.55 -6.86
N MET A 201 -4.95 -0.42 -6.40
CA MET A 201 -3.95 -1.48 -6.52
C MET A 201 -3.77 -2.20 -5.18
N ALA A 202 -3.88 -3.52 -5.24
CA ALA A 202 -3.51 -4.44 -4.17
C ALA A 202 -2.35 -5.34 -4.62
N ILE A 203 -1.56 -5.80 -3.65
CA ILE A 203 -0.47 -6.75 -3.91
C ILE A 203 -0.71 -8.04 -3.13
N ALA A 204 -0.50 -9.18 -3.79
CA ALA A 204 -0.33 -10.49 -3.18
C ALA A 204 1.16 -10.85 -3.16
N ALA A 205 1.76 -10.95 -1.96
CA ALA A 205 3.19 -11.16 -1.80
C ALA A 205 3.56 -12.34 -0.89
N GLY A 206 4.64 -13.02 -1.21
CA GLY A 206 5.06 -14.22 -0.50
C GLY A 206 6.24 -14.91 -1.17
N GLY A 207 6.88 -15.84 -0.47
CA GLY A 207 7.90 -16.72 -1.04
C GLY A 207 7.42 -17.49 -2.28
N PRO A 208 8.34 -18.04 -3.10
CA PRO A 208 7.98 -18.96 -4.19
C PRO A 208 7.18 -20.15 -3.66
N GLY A 209 6.23 -20.67 -4.46
CA GLY A 209 5.46 -21.87 -4.10
C GLY A 209 4.33 -21.69 -3.08
N LEU A 210 4.17 -20.52 -2.46
CA LEU A 210 3.13 -20.25 -1.45
C LEU A 210 1.73 -19.96 -2.02
N GLY A 211 1.38 -20.45 -3.20
CA GLY A 211 0.01 -20.38 -3.69
C GLY A 211 -0.52 -19.02 -4.20
N LYS A 212 0.34 -18.01 -4.42
CA LYS A 212 -0.08 -16.67 -4.88
C LYS A 212 -0.88 -16.69 -6.19
N SER A 213 -0.38 -17.39 -7.21
CA SER A 213 -1.07 -17.51 -8.50
C SER A 213 -2.37 -18.32 -8.36
N GLN A 214 -2.40 -19.33 -7.47
CA GLN A 214 -3.64 -20.04 -7.14
C GLN A 214 -4.65 -19.13 -6.43
N PHE A 215 -4.21 -18.20 -5.57
CA PHE A 215 -5.07 -17.17 -4.98
C PHE A 215 -5.60 -16.21 -6.05
N ALA A 216 -4.77 -15.79 -7.00
CA ALA A 216 -5.20 -14.94 -8.12
C ALA A 216 -6.24 -15.64 -9.00
N VAL A 217 -6.05 -16.93 -9.29
CA VAL A 217 -7.03 -17.78 -9.99
C VAL A 217 -8.33 -17.92 -9.19
N TRP A 218 -8.24 -18.16 -7.87
CA TRP A 218 -9.41 -18.22 -7.00
C TRP A 218 -10.20 -16.91 -7.00
N LEU A 219 -9.50 -15.78 -6.90
CA LEU A 219 -10.14 -14.46 -6.96
C LEU A 219 -10.79 -14.24 -8.32
N SER A 220 -10.11 -14.62 -9.41
CA SER A 220 -10.64 -14.54 -10.77
C SER A 220 -11.92 -15.36 -10.95
N ALA A 221 -11.97 -16.57 -10.40
CA ALA A 221 -13.16 -17.42 -10.41
C ALA A 221 -14.33 -16.77 -9.67
N ARG A 222 -14.07 -16.17 -8.50
CA ARG A 222 -15.10 -15.48 -7.70
C ARG A 222 -15.61 -14.19 -8.37
N ILE A 223 -14.75 -13.43 -9.03
CA ILE A 223 -15.16 -12.22 -9.77
C ILE A 223 -15.93 -12.57 -11.04
N SER A 224 -15.44 -13.54 -11.82
CA SER A 224 -16.10 -14.00 -13.05
C SER A 224 -17.48 -14.60 -12.80
N THR A 225 -17.71 -15.18 -11.62
CA THR A 225 -19.02 -15.75 -11.23
C THR A 225 -19.85 -14.82 -10.33
N GLY A 226 -19.32 -13.67 -9.91
CA GLY A 226 -20.01 -12.76 -8.98
C GLY A 226 -20.21 -13.35 -7.57
N THR A 227 -19.37 -14.30 -7.15
CA THR A 227 -19.50 -15.00 -5.85
C THR A 227 -18.50 -14.51 -4.80
N LEU A 228 -17.76 -13.43 -5.07
CA LEU A 228 -16.88 -12.81 -4.08
C LEU A 228 -17.69 -11.90 -3.14
N PRO A 229 -17.63 -12.10 -1.80
CA PRO A 229 -18.21 -11.15 -0.86
C PRO A 229 -17.59 -9.75 -1.04
N GLY A 230 -18.45 -8.74 -1.26
CA GLY A 230 -18.03 -7.39 -1.59
C GLY A 230 -19.05 -6.70 -2.50
N GLU A 231 -18.64 -5.57 -3.10
CA GLU A 231 -19.52 -4.76 -3.96
C GLU A 231 -19.97 -5.47 -5.25
N LEU A 232 -19.16 -6.45 -5.70
CA LEU A 232 -19.40 -7.27 -6.90
C LEU A 232 -20.12 -8.61 -6.61
N TRP A 233 -20.62 -8.82 -5.39
CA TRP A 233 -21.50 -9.94 -5.09
C TRP A 233 -22.74 -9.90 -6.00
N GLU A 234 -23.10 -11.04 -6.60
CA GLU A 234 -24.15 -11.22 -7.61
C GLU A 234 -23.99 -10.36 -8.87
N LYS A 235 -22.80 -9.80 -9.09
CA LYS A 235 -22.48 -8.97 -10.26
C LYS A 235 -21.23 -9.50 -10.96
N PRO A 236 -21.34 -10.61 -11.73
CA PRO A 236 -20.23 -11.14 -12.53
C PRO A 236 -19.54 -10.05 -13.34
N ARG A 237 -18.21 -9.99 -13.26
CA ARG A 237 -17.37 -9.09 -14.05
C ARG A 237 -16.28 -9.85 -14.76
N SER A 238 -15.80 -9.28 -15.86
CA SER A 238 -14.68 -9.86 -16.59
C SER A 238 -13.37 -9.66 -15.82
N VAL A 239 -12.40 -10.52 -16.09
CA VAL A 239 -11.05 -10.49 -15.52
C VAL A 239 -10.07 -10.50 -16.67
N ILE A 240 -9.11 -9.56 -16.67
CA ILE A 240 -7.93 -9.65 -17.52
C ILE A 240 -6.82 -10.29 -16.69
N TYR A 241 -6.23 -11.38 -17.19
CA TYR A 241 -5.12 -12.06 -16.53
C TYR A 241 -3.86 -11.92 -17.38
N ALA A 242 -2.93 -11.09 -16.92
CA ALA A 242 -1.63 -10.89 -17.55
C ALA A 242 -0.59 -11.77 -16.84
N ALA A 243 -0.39 -12.98 -17.35
CA ALA A 243 0.61 -13.93 -16.85
C ALA A 243 1.84 -13.94 -17.76
N THR A 244 3.04 -13.87 -17.18
CA THR A 244 4.30 -13.91 -17.96
C THR A 244 5.12 -15.18 -17.75
N GLU A 245 4.87 -15.92 -16.68
CA GLU A 245 5.69 -17.08 -16.27
C GLU A 245 5.01 -18.43 -16.55
N ASP A 246 3.72 -18.53 -16.27
CA ASP A 246 2.97 -19.78 -16.36
C ASP A 246 2.30 -20.00 -17.72
N SER A 247 2.22 -21.27 -18.14
CA SER A 247 1.50 -21.66 -19.36
C SER A 247 -0.01 -21.50 -19.20
N TRP A 248 -0.65 -20.85 -20.16
CA TRP A 248 -2.12 -20.81 -20.23
C TRP A 248 -2.74 -22.18 -20.42
N THR A 249 -2.22 -22.96 -21.35
CA THR A 249 -2.76 -24.27 -21.72
C THR A 249 -2.59 -25.30 -20.62
N TYR A 250 -1.42 -25.33 -19.97
CA TYR A 250 -1.06 -26.41 -19.04
C TYR A 250 -1.26 -26.03 -17.57
N THR A 251 -1.34 -24.74 -17.25
CA THR A 251 -1.35 -24.27 -15.86
C THR A 251 -2.57 -23.40 -15.57
N ILE A 252 -2.72 -22.25 -16.23
CA ILE A 252 -3.70 -21.23 -15.83
C ILE A 252 -5.13 -21.66 -16.16
N ALA A 253 -5.41 -22.07 -17.41
CA ALA A 253 -6.75 -22.45 -17.82
C ALA A 253 -7.28 -23.68 -17.07
N PRO A 254 -6.52 -24.78 -16.89
CA PRO A 254 -6.99 -25.90 -16.08
C PRO A 254 -7.19 -25.53 -14.60
N ARG A 255 -6.37 -24.63 -14.03
CA ARG A 255 -6.60 -24.12 -12.65
C ARG A 255 -7.85 -23.25 -12.56
N LEU A 256 -8.16 -22.45 -13.57
CA LEU A 256 -9.41 -21.69 -13.65
C LEU A 256 -10.62 -22.62 -13.69
N VAL A 257 -10.57 -23.71 -14.46
CA VAL A 257 -11.58 -24.78 -14.44
C VAL A 257 -11.70 -25.39 -13.04
N ALA A 258 -10.58 -25.78 -12.43
CA ALA A 258 -10.56 -26.38 -11.09
C ALA A 258 -11.11 -25.43 -10.00
N ALA A 259 -10.96 -24.12 -10.18
CA ALA A 259 -11.48 -23.09 -9.29
C ALA A 259 -12.96 -22.74 -9.56
N GLY A 260 -13.55 -23.24 -10.65
CA GLY A 260 -14.93 -22.95 -11.04
C GLY A 260 -15.12 -21.56 -11.65
N ALA A 261 -14.13 -21.05 -12.38
CA ALA A 261 -14.25 -19.78 -13.08
C ALA A 261 -15.20 -19.86 -14.29
N ASP A 262 -15.88 -18.75 -14.57
CA ASP A 262 -16.53 -18.56 -15.87
C ASP A 262 -15.45 -18.17 -16.89
N LEU A 263 -15.05 -19.15 -17.72
CA LEU A 263 -13.95 -18.97 -18.69
C LEU A 263 -14.26 -17.95 -19.79
N GLU A 264 -15.53 -17.69 -20.08
CA GLU A 264 -15.92 -16.66 -21.07
C GLU A 264 -15.67 -15.24 -20.54
N ARG A 265 -15.40 -15.11 -19.24
CA ARG A 265 -15.14 -13.85 -18.55
C ARG A 265 -13.69 -13.70 -18.10
N VAL A 266 -12.82 -14.67 -18.35
CA VAL A 266 -11.40 -14.59 -17.97
C VAL A 266 -10.53 -14.55 -19.23
N PHE A 267 -9.94 -13.40 -19.49
CA PHE A 267 -9.23 -13.11 -20.73
C PHE A 267 -7.71 -13.14 -20.51
N ARG A 268 -7.01 -13.90 -21.35
CA ARG A 268 -5.58 -13.67 -21.61
C ARG A 268 -5.43 -12.35 -22.36
N VAL A 269 -4.44 -11.55 -21.98
CA VAL A 269 -4.07 -10.34 -22.71
C VAL A 269 -2.77 -10.53 -23.47
N ASP A 270 -2.82 -10.21 -24.76
CA ASP A 270 -1.67 -10.02 -25.64
C ASP A 270 -1.87 -8.66 -26.32
N VAL A 271 -0.78 -7.96 -26.60
CA VAL A 271 -0.78 -6.74 -27.41
C VAL A 271 -0.40 -7.11 -28.83
N ARG A 272 -1.04 -6.49 -29.81
CA ARG A 272 -0.66 -6.63 -31.22
C ARG A 272 -0.08 -5.31 -31.68
N ASP A 273 1.10 -5.38 -32.24
CA ASP A 273 1.75 -4.28 -32.94
C ASP A 273 1.81 -4.66 -34.42
N ASP A 274 1.67 -3.69 -35.32
CA ASP A 274 1.63 -3.90 -36.77
C ASP A 274 2.90 -4.60 -37.28
N GLU A 275 4.00 -4.51 -36.52
CA GLU A 275 5.27 -5.16 -36.83
C GLU A 275 5.54 -6.46 -36.06
N LYS A 276 4.77 -6.78 -35.01
CA LYS A 276 5.00 -7.95 -34.14
C LYS A 276 3.70 -8.65 -33.76
N LEU A 277 3.53 -9.88 -34.25
CA LEU A 277 2.54 -10.81 -33.70
C LEU A 277 2.92 -11.15 -32.25
N HIS A 278 1.99 -10.95 -31.31
CA HIS A 278 2.09 -11.31 -29.89
C HIS A 278 3.10 -10.48 -29.07
N ALA A 279 3.00 -9.14 -29.10
CA ALA A 279 3.62 -8.31 -28.08
C ALA A 279 2.98 -8.57 -26.71
N ARG A 280 3.74 -8.41 -25.63
CA ARG A 280 3.23 -8.55 -24.26
C ARG A 280 2.72 -7.21 -23.77
N LEU A 281 1.71 -7.24 -22.90
CA LEU A 281 1.28 -6.05 -22.16
C LEU A 281 2.48 -5.47 -21.40
N THR A 282 2.80 -4.21 -21.68
CA THR A 282 3.97 -3.50 -21.16
C THR A 282 3.55 -2.19 -20.51
N LEU A 283 3.98 -1.98 -19.26
CA LEU A 283 3.67 -0.80 -18.45
C LEU A 283 4.86 0.17 -18.45
N PRO A 284 4.63 1.49 -18.56
CA PRO A 284 3.34 2.18 -18.62
C PRO A 284 2.70 2.28 -20.02
N VAL A 285 3.39 1.81 -21.06
CA VAL A 285 3.07 2.03 -22.48
C VAL A 285 1.61 1.70 -22.82
N ASP A 286 1.13 0.53 -22.40
CA ASP A 286 -0.18 0.01 -22.81
C ASP A 286 -1.34 0.40 -21.88
N ILE A 287 -1.12 1.25 -20.88
CA ILE A 287 -2.14 1.56 -19.85
C ILE A 287 -3.40 2.19 -20.47
N SER A 288 -3.24 3.07 -21.47
CA SER A 288 -4.38 3.67 -22.17
C SER A 288 -5.22 2.62 -22.92
N LEU A 289 -4.56 1.66 -23.57
CA LEU A 289 -5.22 0.56 -24.28
C LEU A 289 -5.91 -0.38 -23.29
N LEU A 290 -5.24 -0.70 -22.17
CA LEU A 290 -5.80 -1.51 -21.10
C LEU A 290 -7.07 -0.89 -20.52
N GLY A 291 -7.06 0.43 -20.25
CA GLY A 291 -8.23 1.15 -19.73
C GLY A 291 -9.45 1.08 -20.65
N LYS A 292 -9.26 1.36 -21.95
CA LYS A 292 -10.32 1.25 -22.97
C LYS A 292 -10.86 -0.19 -23.09
N THR A 293 -9.95 -1.16 -23.06
CA THR A 293 -10.32 -2.58 -23.12
C THR A 293 -11.08 -3.01 -21.87
N ALA A 294 -10.68 -2.53 -20.70
CA ALA A 294 -11.37 -2.82 -19.44
C ALA A 294 -12.82 -2.34 -19.45
N GLU A 295 -13.09 -1.15 -19.99
CA GLU A 295 -14.46 -0.64 -20.18
C GLU A 295 -15.27 -1.51 -21.15
N ALA A 296 -14.70 -1.80 -22.33
CA ALA A 296 -15.39 -2.54 -23.39
C ALA A 296 -15.83 -3.95 -22.94
N TYR A 297 -15.02 -4.61 -22.11
CA TYR A 297 -15.30 -5.96 -21.63
C TYR A 297 -15.89 -5.99 -20.21
N SER A 298 -16.23 -4.83 -19.62
CA SER A 298 -16.74 -4.72 -18.25
C SER A 298 -15.85 -5.44 -17.23
N VAL A 299 -14.55 -5.15 -17.28
CA VAL A 299 -13.53 -5.77 -16.43
C VAL A 299 -13.61 -5.20 -15.02
N GLY A 300 -13.70 -6.09 -14.02
CA GLY A 300 -13.65 -5.73 -12.60
C GLY A 300 -12.28 -5.92 -11.99
N LEU A 301 -11.42 -6.76 -12.59
CA LEU A 301 -10.13 -7.15 -12.04
C LEU A 301 -9.09 -7.34 -13.15
N VAL A 302 -7.91 -6.75 -12.96
CA VAL A 302 -6.70 -7.00 -13.75
C VAL A 302 -5.68 -7.70 -12.85
N ILE A 303 -5.29 -8.91 -13.22
CA ILE A 303 -4.22 -9.67 -12.57
C ILE A 303 -2.90 -9.41 -13.31
N ALA A 304 -1.84 -9.11 -12.56
CA ALA A 304 -0.48 -9.00 -13.07
C ALA A 304 0.43 -10.02 -12.36
N ASP A 305 0.83 -11.08 -13.08
CA ASP A 305 1.46 -12.29 -12.50
C ASP A 305 2.79 -12.66 -13.19
N PRO A 306 3.94 -12.21 -12.62
CA PRO A 306 4.10 -11.20 -11.57
C PRO A 306 4.08 -9.76 -12.10
N LEU A 307 3.79 -8.79 -11.23
CA LEU A 307 3.59 -7.39 -11.62
C LEU A 307 4.84 -6.76 -12.25
N LEU A 308 6.01 -6.97 -11.65
CA LEU A 308 7.25 -6.36 -12.13
C LEU A 308 7.66 -6.86 -13.52
N SER A 309 7.25 -8.06 -13.92
CA SER A 309 7.51 -8.60 -15.27
C SER A 309 6.71 -7.92 -16.38
N LEU A 310 5.71 -7.10 -16.03
CA LEU A 310 4.97 -6.27 -16.99
C LEU A 310 5.57 -4.88 -17.15
N ILE A 311 6.52 -4.47 -16.32
CA ILE A 311 7.17 -3.16 -16.45
C ILE A 311 8.14 -3.20 -17.62
N ASP A 312 8.19 -2.11 -18.39
CA ASP A 312 9.12 -1.95 -19.50
C ASP A 312 10.57 -2.23 -19.07
N LYS A 313 11.32 -2.98 -19.89
CA LYS A 313 12.68 -3.41 -19.58
C LYS A 313 13.69 -2.26 -19.48
N GLY A 314 13.36 -1.09 -20.02
CA GLY A 314 14.14 0.13 -19.88
C GLY A 314 14.02 0.79 -18.50
N ILE A 315 13.07 0.37 -17.68
CA ILE A 315 12.82 0.90 -16.34
C ILE A 315 13.52 0.03 -15.30
N ASN A 316 14.26 0.66 -14.39
CA ASN A 316 15.00 -0.06 -13.36
C ASN A 316 14.08 -0.43 -12.18
N ASP A 317 13.74 -1.72 -12.08
CA ASP A 317 12.84 -2.28 -11.07
C ASP A 317 13.42 -2.31 -9.63
N TYR A 318 14.71 -2.03 -9.47
CA TYR A 318 15.34 -1.81 -8.16
C TYR A 318 15.21 -0.37 -7.67
N ARG A 319 14.88 0.59 -8.54
CA ARG A 319 14.72 2.00 -8.18
C ARG A 319 13.26 2.30 -7.89
N ALA A 320 12.94 2.45 -6.60
CA ALA A 320 11.58 2.71 -6.13
C ALA A 320 10.89 3.89 -6.83
N ALA A 321 11.62 4.96 -7.15
CA ALA A 321 11.06 6.11 -7.86
C ALA A 321 10.60 5.76 -9.29
N GLU A 322 11.40 4.99 -10.03
CA GLU A 322 11.10 4.59 -11.42
C GLU A 322 9.95 3.57 -11.48
N VAL A 323 9.96 2.58 -10.58
CA VAL A 323 8.83 1.65 -10.44
C VAL A 323 7.55 2.41 -10.11
N ARG A 324 7.64 3.43 -9.24
CA ARG A 324 6.48 4.23 -8.87
C ARG A 324 5.95 5.01 -10.09
N GLU A 325 6.83 5.69 -10.81
CA GLU A 325 6.49 6.43 -12.03
C GLU A 325 5.83 5.54 -13.09
N ALA A 326 6.28 4.30 -13.24
CA ALA A 326 5.69 3.32 -14.15
C ALA A 326 4.27 2.87 -13.73
N LEU A 327 4.00 2.81 -12.43
CA LEU A 327 2.75 2.25 -11.88
C LEU A 327 1.70 3.29 -11.49
N GLU A 328 2.09 4.55 -11.23
CA GLU A 328 1.15 5.65 -10.96
C GLU A 328 0.07 5.80 -12.04
N PRO A 329 0.40 5.75 -13.35
CA PRO A 329 -0.62 5.83 -14.39
C PRO A 329 -1.58 4.63 -14.36
N LEU A 330 -1.13 3.45 -13.92
CA LEU A 330 -1.96 2.26 -13.81
C LEU A 330 -2.95 2.39 -12.65
N VAL A 331 -2.52 2.96 -11.53
CA VAL A 331 -3.40 3.28 -10.40
C VAL A 331 -4.45 4.32 -10.82
N ALA A 332 -4.04 5.36 -11.56
CA ALA A 332 -4.98 6.36 -12.07
C ALA A 332 -5.97 5.77 -13.09
N ALA A 333 -5.52 4.85 -13.95
CA ALA A 333 -6.38 4.14 -14.89
C ALA A 333 -7.39 3.23 -14.19
N ALA A 334 -6.99 2.53 -13.11
CA ALA A 334 -7.86 1.71 -12.29
C ALA A 334 -9.04 2.53 -11.70
N ASP A 335 -8.75 3.73 -11.18
CA ASP A 335 -9.76 4.67 -10.70
C ASP A 335 -10.68 5.16 -11.83
N ARG A 336 -10.08 5.66 -12.92
CA ARG A 336 -10.80 6.25 -14.05
C ARG A 336 -11.72 5.26 -14.78
N HIS A 337 -11.23 4.05 -15.01
CA HIS A 337 -11.90 3.02 -15.82
C HIS A 337 -12.60 1.94 -14.97
N HIS A 338 -12.64 2.15 -13.64
CA HIS A 338 -13.39 1.31 -12.70
C HIS A 338 -13.01 -0.18 -12.69
N PHE A 339 -11.72 -0.50 -12.70
CA PHE A 339 -11.20 -1.86 -12.47
C PHE A 339 -10.24 -1.88 -11.27
N THR A 340 -10.09 -3.02 -10.60
CA THR A 340 -9.08 -3.20 -9.54
C THR A 340 -7.85 -3.93 -10.09
N VAL A 341 -6.65 -3.58 -9.61
CA VAL A 341 -5.41 -4.30 -9.95
C VAL A 341 -4.98 -5.19 -8.78
N LEU A 342 -4.70 -6.46 -9.07
CA LEU A 342 -3.96 -7.35 -8.18
C LEU A 342 -2.61 -7.69 -8.81
N GLY A 343 -1.54 -7.14 -8.25
CA GLY A 343 -0.17 -7.48 -8.63
C GLY A 343 0.41 -8.58 -7.75
N LEU A 344 1.05 -9.57 -8.36
CA LEU A 344 1.76 -10.63 -7.63
C LEU A 344 3.24 -10.27 -7.51
N ALA A 345 3.78 -10.46 -6.31
CA ALA A 345 5.17 -10.14 -6.00
C ALA A 345 5.82 -11.22 -5.14
N HIS A 346 7.13 -11.40 -5.30
CA HIS A 346 7.91 -12.30 -4.46
C HIS A 346 8.52 -11.58 -3.26
N PHE A 347 8.71 -12.32 -2.16
CA PHE A 347 9.58 -11.85 -1.08
C PHE A 347 11.06 -11.95 -1.47
N THR A 348 11.85 -10.97 -1.03
CA THR A 348 13.30 -10.99 -1.13
C THR A 348 13.91 -12.02 -0.16
N LYS A 349 15.10 -12.55 -0.51
CA LYS A 349 15.79 -13.63 0.22
C LYS A 349 16.31 -13.24 1.60
N SER A 350 16.51 -11.94 1.85
CA SER A 350 17.02 -11.40 3.12
C SER A 350 16.17 -10.21 3.52
N GLY A 351 15.76 -10.12 4.79
CA GLY A 351 15.14 -8.91 5.28
C GLY A 351 14.30 -9.07 6.53
N SER A 352 13.94 -7.91 7.07
CA SER A 352 13.02 -7.65 8.17
C SER A 352 11.87 -8.66 8.30
N ALA A 353 11.44 -8.92 9.54
CA ALA A 353 10.19 -9.64 9.82
C ALA A 353 8.93 -8.88 9.36
N ASP A 354 9.07 -7.65 8.86
CA ASP A 354 8.01 -6.89 8.21
C ASP A 354 7.75 -7.36 6.76
N PRO A 355 6.56 -7.90 6.45
CA PRO A 355 6.27 -8.43 5.11
C PRO A 355 6.33 -7.39 4.01
N LEU A 356 5.90 -6.14 4.26
CA LEU A 356 5.96 -5.06 3.28
C LEU A 356 7.39 -4.76 2.87
N SER A 357 8.30 -4.66 3.84
CA SER A 357 9.73 -4.45 3.59
C SER A 357 10.36 -5.55 2.74
N ARG A 358 9.82 -6.78 2.79
CA ARG A 358 10.32 -7.93 2.03
C ARG A 358 9.76 -8.05 0.62
N VAL A 359 8.75 -7.27 0.23
CA VAL A 359 8.26 -7.31 -1.16
C VAL A 359 9.34 -6.77 -2.10
N ALA A 360 9.67 -7.48 -3.17
CA ALA A 360 10.55 -6.94 -4.22
C ALA A 360 9.95 -5.64 -4.78
N GLY A 361 10.70 -4.53 -4.78
CA GLY A 361 10.14 -3.21 -5.15
C GLY A 361 9.36 -2.49 -4.03
N SER A 362 9.49 -2.94 -2.77
CA SER A 362 8.76 -2.43 -1.60
C SER A 362 8.78 -0.91 -1.42
N GLY A 363 9.87 -0.24 -1.81
CA GLY A 363 9.98 1.21 -1.73
C GLY A 363 8.91 1.96 -2.54
N ALA A 364 8.49 1.42 -3.68
CA ALA A 364 7.39 1.98 -4.49
C ALA A 364 6.03 1.56 -3.93
N PHE A 365 5.89 0.28 -3.58
CA PHE A 365 4.62 -0.30 -3.18
C PHE A 365 4.05 0.28 -1.89
N GLY A 366 4.90 0.63 -0.91
CA GLY A 366 4.42 1.21 0.35
C GLY A 366 3.55 2.47 0.18
N GLN A 367 3.79 3.23 -0.90
CA GLN A 367 3.08 4.47 -1.23
C GLN A 367 1.89 4.24 -2.17
N LEU A 368 2.03 3.37 -3.17
CA LEU A 368 1.03 3.18 -4.21
C LEU A 368 -0.15 2.33 -3.76
N ILE A 369 0.13 1.23 -3.05
CA ILE A 369 -0.87 0.19 -2.84
C ILE A 369 -1.77 0.55 -1.67
N ARG A 370 -3.04 0.16 -1.76
CA ARG A 370 -4.01 0.35 -0.68
C ARG A 370 -4.16 -0.89 0.19
N SER A 371 -3.79 -2.06 -0.34
CA SER A 371 -3.85 -3.34 0.34
C SER A 371 -2.62 -4.20 0.04
N LEU A 372 -2.09 -4.87 1.06
CA LEU A 372 -1.07 -5.91 0.93
C LEU A 372 -1.57 -7.20 1.57
N ILE A 373 -1.74 -8.24 0.76
CA ILE A 373 -2.03 -9.60 1.21
C ILE A 373 -0.72 -10.36 1.19
N ALA A 374 -0.28 -10.83 2.35
CA ALA A 374 0.94 -11.61 2.51
C ALA A 374 0.62 -13.10 2.68
N PHE A 375 1.54 -13.95 2.25
CA PHE A 375 1.46 -15.41 2.36
C PHE A 375 2.73 -15.95 3.02
N ALA A 376 2.57 -16.87 3.98
CA ALA A 376 3.66 -17.60 4.62
C ALA A 376 3.30 -19.08 4.81
N LYS A 377 4.32 -19.90 5.03
CA LYS A 377 4.21 -21.30 5.44
C LYS A 377 4.82 -21.43 6.83
N GLU A 378 4.07 -22.02 7.73
CA GLU A 378 4.53 -22.46 9.04
C GLU A 378 4.78 -23.96 8.93
N ASP A 379 6.01 -24.39 9.17
CA ASP A 379 6.39 -25.80 9.13
C ASP A 379 5.67 -26.55 10.27
N GLY A 380 5.10 -27.71 9.97
CA GLY A 380 4.45 -28.54 10.98
C GLY A 380 5.47 -29.13 11.97
N GLU A 381 5.16 -29.07 13.27
CA GLU A 381 5.93 -29.74 14.32
C GLU A 381 5.50 -31.22 14.45
N ASP A 382 6.42 -32.11 14.83
CA ASP A 382 6.15 -33.52 15.20
C ASP A 382 5.31 -34.35 14.20
N GLY A 383 5.52 -34.13 12.90
CA GLY A 383 4.85 -34.89 11.84
C GLY A 383 3.44 -34.37 11.50
N ALA A 384 3.04 -33.22 12.04
CA ALA A 384 1.88 -32.47 11.55
C ALA A 384 2.13 -31.89 10.16
N ASP A 385 1.07 -31.68 9.39
CA ASP A 385 1.14 -31.05 8.07
C ASP A 385 1.55 -29.57 8.17
N ASP A 386 2.24 -29.08 7.13
CA ASP A 386 2.55 -27.67 6.95
C ASP A 386 1.27 -26.81 6.96
N ARG A 387 1.30 -25.70 7.70
CA ARG A 387 0.19 -24.75 7.75
C ARG A 387 0.50 -23.56 6.86
N PHE A 388 -0.43 -23.22 5.98
CA PHE A 388 -0.31 -22.02 5.16
C PHE A 388 -1.18 -20.89 5.71
N VAL A 389 -0.59 -19.70 5.84
CA VAL A 389 -1.23 -18.53 6.45
C VAL A 389 -1.25 -17.36 5.47
N MET A 390 -2.40 -16.70 5.36
CA MET A 390 -2.61 -15.49 4.57
C MET A 390 -3.08 -14.34 5.47
N SER A 391 -2.39 -13.20 5.42
CA SER A 391 -2.67 -12.04 6.27
C SER A 391 -2.80 -10.75 5.49
N LEU A 392 -3.65 -9.83 5.96
CA LEU A 392 -3.71 -8.47 5.44
C LEU A 392 -2.71 -7.58 6.21
N GLU A 393 -1.55 -7.33 5.60
CA GLU A 393 -0.41 -6.64 6.23
C GLU A 393 -0.44 -5.11 6.01
N LYS A 394 -1.25 -4.64 5.07
CA LYS A 394 -1.50 -3.21 4.84
C LYS A 394 -2.96 -3.02 4.44
N ASN A 395 -3.60 -2.02 5.03
CA ASN A 395 -4.94 -1.59 4.67
C ASN A 395 -5.08 -0.08 4.91
N ASN A 396 -4.97 0.72 3.86
CA ASN A 396 -5.00 2.19 3.98
C ASN A 396 -6.43 2.76 4.06
N LEU A 397 -7.44 2.01 3.59
CA LEU A 397 -8.82 2.48 3.47
C LEU A 397 -9.80 1.80 4.44
N GLY A 398 -9.30 0.88 5.25
CA GLY A 398 -10.06 0.12 6.23
C GLY A 398 -9.22 -0.10 7.49
N ARG A 399 -9.72 -0.96 8.40
CA ARG A 399 -8.99 -1.23 9.64
C ARG A 399 -7.80 -2.17 9.39
N LEU A 400 -6.74 -1.97 10.19
CA LEU A 400 -5.67 -2.94 10.35
C LEU A 400 -6.06 -4.01 11.38
N GLY A 401 -5.32 -5.12 11.41
CA GLY A 401 -5.56 -6.22 12.36
C GLY A 401 -6.83 -7.01 12.05
N LEU A 402 -7.17 -7.18 10.76
CA LEU A 402 -8.14 -8.20 10.38
C LEU A 402 -7.59 -9.59 10.70
N PRO A 403 -8.44 -10.54 11.09
CA PRO A 403 -8.01 -11.93 11.23
C PRO A 403 -7.32 -12.41 9.96
N SER A 404 -6.24 -13.16 10.16
CA SER A 404 -5.59 -13.92 9.09
C SER A 404 -6.47 -15.10 8.71
N HIS A 405 -6.17 -15.75 7.60
CA HIS A 405 -6.81 -17.00 7.22
C HIS A 405 -5.76 -18.10 7.06
N GLU A 406 -6.12 -19.29 7.48
CA GLU A 406 -5.47 -20.48 6.95
C GLU A 406 -5.94 -20.71 5.52
N TYR A 407 -5.15 -21.43 4.73
CA TYR A 407 -5.58 -21.92 3.44
C TYR A 407 -4.89 -23.23 3.10
N VAL A 408 -5.44 -23.93 2.12
CA VAL A 408 -4.80 -25.12 1.56
C VAL A 408 -4.75 -25.04 0.04
N ILE A 409 -3.71 -25.62 -0.53
CA ILE A 409 -3.58 -25.83 -1.97
C ILE A 409 -4.01 -27.27 -2.25
N GLN A 410 -5.25 -27.43 -2.68
CA GLN A 410 -5.85 -28.75 -2.86
C GLN A 410 -5.55 -29.28 -4.27
N PRO A 411 -4.99 -30.49 -4.43
CA PRO A 411 -4.88 -31.14 -5.73
C PRO A 411 -6.25 -31.41 -6.36
N VAL A 412 -6.38 -31.19 -7.65
CA VAL A 412 -7.60 -31.41 -8.43
C VAL A 412 -7.21 -32.00 -9.77
N THR A 413 -7.95 -33.02 -10.20
CA THR A 413 -7.86 -33.56 -11.55
C THR A 413 -8.92 -32.89 -12.41
N VAL A 414 -8.52 -32.36 -13.55
CA VAL A 414 -9.41 -31.78 -14.57
C VAL A 414 -9.34 -32.66 -15.80
N ASP A 415 -10.48 -33.23 -16.19
CA ASP A 415 -10.55 -34.05 -17.40
C ASP A 415 -10.40 -33.17 -18.64
N THR A 416 -9.58 -33.62 -19.60
CA THR A 416 -9.40 -32.97 -20.90
C THR A 416 -9.48 -34.01 -22.01
N ASP A 417 -9.65 -33.55 -23.26
CA ASP A 417 -9.76 -34.42 -24.43
C ASP A 417 -8.51 -35.28 -24.68
N GLU A 418 -7.33 -34.83 -24.20
CA GLU A 418 -6.05 -35.53 -24.32
C GLU A 418 -5.68 -36.34 -23.07
N GLY A 419 -6.56 -36.37 -22.06
CA GLY A 419 -6.35 -37.07 -20.78
C GLY A 419 -6.47 -36.16 -19.56
N PRO A 420 -6.33 -36.71 -18.34
CA PRO A 420 -6.47 -35.94 -17.11
C PRO A 420 -5.30 -34.96 -16.92
N SER A 421 -5.63 -33.71 -16.60
CA SER A 421 -4.69 -32.68 -16.15
C SER A 421 -4.69 -32.59 -14.62
N TYR A 422 -3.52 -32.78 -14.00
CA TYR A 422 -3.35 -32.69 -12.54
C TYR A 422 -2.91 -31.29 -12.14
N VAL A 423 -3.83 -30.53 -11.56
CA VAL A 423 -3.58 -29.16 -11.10
C VAL A 423 -3.95 -29.00 -9.62
N SER A 424 -3.93 -27.77 -9.12
CA SER A 424 -4.35 -27.46 -7.76
C SER A 424 -5.19 -26.20 -7.69
N ARG A 425 -6.07 -26.13 -6.70
CA ARG A 425 -6.92 -24.96 -6.41
C ARG A 425 -6.65 -24.41 -5.02
N PHE A 426 -6.77 -23.10 -4.88
CA PHE A 426 -6.72 -22.44 -3.58
C PHE A 426 -8.05 -22.61 -2.86
N VAL A 427 -7.99 -23.08 -1.61
CA VAL A 427 -9.16 -23.19 -0.73
C VAL A 427 -8.90 -22.32 0.49
N LEU A 428 -9.66 -21.24 0.61
CA LEU A 428 -9.62 -20.37 1.78
C LEU A 428 -10.18 -21.12 2.99
N GLY A 429 -9.39 -21.18 4.06
CA GLY A 429 -9.73 -21.82 5.32
C GLY A 429 -10.31 -20.86 6.36
N PRO A 430 -10.44 -21.32 7.61
CA PRO A 430 -10.98 -20.53 8.70
C PRO A 430 -10.07 -19.33 9.04
N GLU A 431 -10.65 -18.38 9.79
CA GLU A 431 -9.86 -17.31 10.39
C GLU A 431 -8.90 -17.86 11.45
N THR A 432 -7.71 -17.28 11.53
CA THR A 432 -6.68 -17.61 12.52
C THR A 432 -6.06 -16.33 13.09
N THR A 433 -5.61 -16.42 14.33
CA THR A 433 -4.87 -15.34 15.00
C THR A 433 -3.40 -15.31 14.59
N THR A 434 -2.87 -16.43 14.09
CA THR A 434 -1.49 -16.49 13.57
C THR A 434 -1.37 -15.60 12.35
N SER A 435 -0.42 -14.68 12.36
CA SER A 435 -0.18 -13.77 11.22
C SER A 435 1.06 -14.16 10.42
N VAL A 436 1.10 -13.78 9.14
CA VAL A 436 2.30 -13.93 8.31
C VAL A 436 3.50 -13.25 8.96
N ARG A 437 3.33 -12.05 9.52
CA ARG A 437 4.36 -11.37 10.30
C ARG A 437 4.89 -12.19 11.48
N GLU A 438 4.03 -12.94 12.15
CA GLU A 438 4.42 -13.83 13.26
C GLU A 438 5.21 -15.02 12.75
N VAL A 439 4.72 -15.72 11.73
CA VAL A 439 5.42 -16.85 11.09
C VAL A 439 6.82 -16.42 10.61
N MET A 440 6.90 -15.28 9.92
CA MET A 440 8.17 -14.74 9.44
C MET A 440 9.11 -14.32 10.57
N ARG A 441 8.60 -13.87 11.72
CA ARG A 441 9.42 -13.57 12.88
C ARG A 441 10.02 -14.84 13.46
N GLU A 442 9.24 -15.93 13.53
CA GLU A 442 9.69 -17.23 14.02
C GLU A 442 10.76 -17.87 13.13
N GLU A 443 10.65 -17.71 11.80
CA GLU A 443 11.71 -18.10 10.85
C GLU A 443 13.07 -17.44 11.13
N HIS A 444 13.07 -16.24 11.72
CA HIS A 444 14.30 -15.50 12.05
C HIS A 444 14.87 -15.80 13.44
N VAL A 445 14.14 -16.51 14.30
CA VAL A 445 14.64 -16.88 15.63
C VAL A 445 15.77 -17.91 15.47
N PRO A 446 16.93 -17.78 16.15
CA PRO A 446 17.99 -18.79 16.08
C PRO A 446 17.48 -20.18 16.48
N ALA A 447 18.00 -21.24 15.86
CA ALA A 447 17.53 -22.61 16.11
C ALA A 447 17.56 -23.01 17.60
N GLY A 448 18.58 -22.58 18.35
CA GLY A 448 18.67 -22.81 19.81
C GLY A 448 17.53 -22.17 20.60
N GLU A 449 17.16 -20.93 20.26
CA GLU A 449 16.07 -20.21 20.93
C GLU A 449 14.69 -20.71 20.46
N ARG A 450 14.58 -21.22 19.22
CA ARG A 450 13.37 -21.93 18.76
C ARG A 450 13.10 -23.17 19.59
N MET A 451 14.10 -24.05 19.74
CA MET A 451 13.97 -25.26 20.57
C MET A 451 13.54 -24.94 22.00
N GLU A 452 14.13 -23.91 22.63
CA GLU A 452 13.73 -23.47 23.97
C GLU A 452 12.25 -23.00 24.01
N ASN A 453 11.80 -22.25 23.00
CA ASN A 453 10.39 -21.83 22.93
C ASN A 453 9.43 -23.00 22.71
N ASP A 454 9.86 -24.03 21.97
CA ASP A 454 9.07 -25.24 21.70
C ASP A 454 8.98 -26.13 22.95
N GLU A 455 10.08 -26.24 23.71
CA GLU A 455 10.11 -26.89 25.03
C GLU A 455 9.15 -26.20 26.00
N VAL A 456 9.17 -24.86 26.07
CA VAL A 456 8.26 -24.09 26.95
C VAL A 456 6.80 -24.31 26.53
N ARG A 457 6.51 -24.38 25.22
CA ARG A 457 5.16 -24.65 24.70
C ARG A 457 4.68 -26.04 25.08
N THR A 458 5.51 -27.05 24.87
CA THR A 458 5.20 -28.44 25.20
C THR A 458 4.98 -28.59 26.70
N TRP A 459 5.90 -28.07 27.50
CA TRP A 459 5.77 -28.06 28.95
C TRP A 459 4.47 -27.38 29.43
N LEU A 460 4.11 -26.22 28.88
CA LEU A 460 2.90 -25.49 29.27
C LEU A 460 1.63 -26.27 28.93
N ARG A 461 1.60 -26.93 27.77
CA ARG A 461 0.48 -27.78 27.34
C ARG A 461 0.32 -28.97 28.28
N ASP A 462 1.42 -29.68 28.56
CA ASP A 462 1.44 -30.87 29.41
C ASP A 462 1.07 -30.52 30.85
N PHE A 463 1.63 -29.43 31.39
CA PHE A 463 1.29 -28.93 32.72
C PHE A 463 -0.22 -28.66 32.86
N LEU A 464 -0.84 -28.01 31.86
CA LEU A 464 -2.26 -27.75 31.90
C LEU A 464 -3.10 -29.03 31.74
N ALA A 465 -2.66 -29.97 30.90
CA ALA A 465 -3.32 -31.26 30.75
C ALA A 465 -3.31 -32.06 32.07
N ASP A 466 -2.18 -32.09 32.77
CA ASP A 466 -2.03 -32.74 34.07
C ASP A 466 -2.92 -32.12 35.16
N GLN A 467 -3.21 -30.81 35.06
CA GLN A 467 -4.13 -30.10 35.95
C GLN A 467 -5.61 -30.20 35.51
N GLY A 468 -5.95 -31.12 34.60
CA GLY A 468 -7.33 -31.32 34.13
C GLY A 468 -7.78 -30.27 33.10
N GLY A 469 -6.84 -29.67 32.37
CA GLY A 469 -7.08 -28.72 31.28
C GLY A 469 -7.12 -27.25 31.70
N SER A 470 -6.89 -26.94 32.98
CA SER A 470 -6.97 -25.58 33.51
C SER A 470 -6.07 -25.39 34.74
N ALA A 471 -5.37 -24.26 34.83
CA ALA A 471 -4.61 -23.90 36.04
C ALA A 471 -4.61 -22.38 36.30
N ASP A 472 -4.36 -21.99 37.57
CA ASP A 472 -4.18 -20.57 37.92
C ASP A 472 -2.89 -20.05 37.27
N SER A 473 -2.99 -18.94 36.54
CA SER A 473 -1.84 -18.30 35.90
C SER A 473 -0.69 -17.98 36.85
N ALA A 474 -0.96 -17.67 38.12
CA ALA A 474 0.08 -17.43 39.12
C ALA A 474 0.85 -18.71 39.45
N GLU A 475 0.15 -19.85 39.49
CA GLU A 475 0.74 -21.17 39.69
C GLU A 475 1.53 -21.62 38.46
N VAL A 476 0.97 -21.44 37.25
CA VAL A 476 1.69 -21.71 35.99
C VAL A 476 3.02 -20.96 35.95
N ILE A 477 3.01 -19.65 36.26
CA ILE A 477 4.26 -18.85 36.28
C ILE A 477 5.23 -19.30 37.38
N LYS A 478 4.71 -19.77 38.52
CA LYS A 478 5.54 -20.30 39.62
C LYS A 478 6.22 -21.61 39.21
N GLU A 479 5.50 -22.55 38.61
CA GLU A 479 6.05 -23.82 38.16
C GLU A 479 7.00 -23.65 36.98
N ALA A 480 6.69 -22.74 36.05
CA ALA A 480 7.59 -22.40 34.94
C ALA A 480 8.95 -21.90 35.41
N ARG A 481 8.97 -21.06 36.46
CA ARG A 481 10.23 -20.56 37.05
C ARG A 481 11.08 -21.67 37.65
N LYS A 482 10.49 -22.76 38.16
CA LYS A 482 11.25 -23.91 38.66
C LYS A 482 11.96 -24.65 37.52
N GLN A 483 11.36 -24.66 36.34
CA GLN A 483 11.95 -25.17 35.10
C GLN A 483 12.88 -24.16 34.42
N GLN A 484 13.20 -23.05 35.10
CA GLN A 484 14.04 -21.96 34.58
C GLN A 484 13.48 -21.24 33.36
N TYR A 485 12.19 -21.42 33.05
CA TYR A 485 11.54 -20.70 31.97
C TYR A 485 11.24 -19.25 32.38
N SER A 486 11.58 -18.33 31.48
CA SER A 486 11.30 -16.91 31.66
C SER A 486 9.79 -16.64 31.67
N LYS A 487 9.35 -15.62 32.42
CA LYS A 487 7.93 -15.21 32.39
C LYS A 487 7.49 -14.89 30.95
N SER A 488 8.32 -14.20 30.17
CA SER A 488 8.03 -13.83 28.79
C SER A 488 7.87 -15.03 27.84
N SER A 489 8.67 -16.10 27.97
CA SER A 489 8.50 -17.30 27.13
C SER A 489 7.18 -18.01 27.43
N VAL A 490 6.76 -18.08 28.70
CA VAL A 490 5.50 -18.71 29.10
C VAL A 490 4.27 -17.95 28.57
N TYR A 491 4.28 -16.60 28.62
CA TYR A 491 3.18 -15.82 28.05
C TYR A 491 3.14 -15.90 26.51
N ARG A 492 4.29 -16.03 25.84
CA ARG A 492 4.36 -16.30 24.39
C ARG A 492 3.76 -17.67 24.07
N ALA A 493 4.20 -18.71 24.78
CA ALA A 493 3.67 -20.07 24.65
C ALA A 493 2.15 -20.12 24.86
N ARG A 494 1.64 -19.43 25.89
CA ARG A 494 0.20 -19.30 26.14
C ARG A 494 -0.56 -18.73 24.95
N SER A 495 -0.04 -17.64 24.37
CA SER A 495 -0.66 -17.00 23.20
C SER A 495 -0.69 -17.95 22.00
N LYS A 496 0.42 -18.64 21.73
CA LYS A 496 0.56 -19.57 20.60
C LYS A 496 -0.33 -20.82 20.76
N LEU A 497 -0.50 -21.31 21.98
CA LEU A 497 -1.41 -22.42 22.31
C LEU A 497 -2.90 -22.03 22.26
N GLY A 498 -3.24 -20.75 22.02
CA GLY A 498 -4.62 -20.30 21.99
C GLY A 498 -5.36 -20.43 23.33
N LEU A 499 -4.65 -20.35 24.46
CA LEU A 499 -5.24 -20.59 25.78
C LEU A 499 -6.26 -19.50 26.14
N VAL A 500 -7.45 -19.94 26.53
CA VAL A 500 -8.55 -19.04 26.97
C VAL A 500 -8.30 -18.61 28.40
N THR A 501 -8.51 -17.34 28.71
CA THR A 501 -8.39 -16.82 30.09
C THR A 501 -9.74 -16.53 30.68
N ARG A 502 -10.01 -17.12 31.85
CA ARG A 502 -11.19 -16.83 32.65
C ARG A 502 -10.77 -16.25 33.99
N GLN A 503 -11.44 -15.19 34.41
CA GLN A 503 -11.18 -14.55 35.71
C GLN A 503 -12.22 -15.03 36.71
N SER A 504 -11.78 -15.28 37.94
CA SER A 504 -12.64 -15.66 39.06
C SER A 504 -12.39 -14.73 40.25
N GLY A 505 -13.44 -14.43 41.01
CA GLY A 505 -13.39 -13.55 42.20
C GLY A 505 -13.48 -12.04 41.90
N PHE A 506 -13.59 -11.24 42.98
CA PHE A 506 -13.70 -9.78 42.95
C PHE A 506 -12.64 -9.12 43.85
N GLY A 507 -12.17 -7.93 43.45
CA GLY A 507 -11.21 -7.14 44.24
C GLY A 507 -9.84 -7.82 44.43
N LYS A 508 -9.35 -7.87 45.67
CA LYS A 508 -8.04 -8.47 46.01
C LYS A 508 -8.00 -10.01 45.90
N ALA A 509 -9.16 -10.67 45.74
CA ALA A 509 -9.27 -12.12 45.55
C ALA A 509 -9.42 -12.53 44.07
N LYS A 510 -9.10 -11.63 43.15
CA LYS A 510 -9.19 -11.87 41.71
C LYS A 510 -8.06 -12.79 41.23
N SER A 511 -8.40 -13.98 40.76
CA SER A 511 -7.48 -14.94 40.12
C SER A 511 -7.80 -15.09 38.63
N SER A 512 -6.78 -15.45 37.87
CA SER A 512 -6.87 -15.61 36.42
C SER A 512 -6.45 -17.02 36.06
N PHE A 513 -7.36 -17.79 35.48
CA PHE A 513 -7.13 -19.17 35.05
C PHE A 513 -6.87 -19.22 33.55
N TRP A 514 -5.92 -20.07 33.14
CA TRP A 514 -5.68 -20.39 31.74
C TRP A 514 -6.23 -21.78 31.45
N HIS A 515 -7.00 -21.87 30.36
CA HIS A 515 -7.67 -23.09 29.93
C HIS A 515 -7.18 -23.49 28.54
N LEU A 516 -6.98 -24.80 28.34
CA LEU A 516 -6.84 -25.35 26.99
C LEU A 516 -8.13 -25.08 26.20
N PRO A 517 -8.04 -24.77 24.89
CA PRO A 517 -9.23 -24.64 24.06
C PRO A 517 -10.01 -25.96 24.04
N GLU A 518 -11.33 -25.91 24.23
CA GLU A 518 -12.19 -27.08 24.08
C GLU A 518 -12.06 -27.60 22.64
N ALA A 519 -11.82 -28.90 22.47
CA ALA A 519 -11.86 -29.52 21.16
C ALA A 519 -13.23 -29.25 20.53
N ALA A 520 -13.25 -28.68 19.32
CA ALA A 520 -14.49 -28.55 18.56
C ALA A 520 -15.16 -29.94 18.50
N PRO A 521 -16.48 -30.05 18.73
CA PRO A 521 -17.14 -31.34 18.66
C PRO A 521 -16.92 -31.91 17.26
N THR A 522 -16.12 -32.96 17.19
CA THR A 522 -16.05 -33.83 16.03
C THR A 522 -17.45 -34.40 15.86
N GLY A 523 -18.17 -33.95 14.84
CA GLY A 523 -19.47 -34.48 14.50
C GLY A 523 -19.33 -35.98 14.24
N SER A 524 -19.62 -36.79 15.25
CA SER A 524 -19.83 -38.22 15.08
C SER A 524 -21.06 -38.36 14.19
N ALA A 525 -20.84 -38.76 12.94
CA ALA A 525 -21.86 -39.33 12.10
C ALA A 525 -22.30 -40.63 12.78
N ASP A 526 -23.30 -40.53 13.65
CA ASP A 526 -23.91 -41.69 14.26
C ASP A 526 -24.88 -42.29 13.25
N SER A 527 -24.39 -43.31 12.56
CA SER A 527 -25.20 -44.26 11.82
C SER A 527 -26.02 -45.07 12.83
N SER A 528 -27.28 -44.71 13.04
CA SER A 528 -28.27 -45.67 13.54
C SER A 528 -29.56 -45.61 12.75
N ALA A 529 -29.79 -46.70 12.04
CA ALA A 529 -31.06 -47.05 11.46
C ALA A 529 -32.01 -47.62 12.53
N ARG A 530 -33.30 -47.33 12.33
CA ARG A 530 -34.52 -48.14 12.60
C ARG A 530 -35.48 -47.69 13.72
N ALA A 531 -36.75 -47.78 13.31
CA ALA A 531 -38.02 -47.85 14.05
C ALA A 531 -38.47 -46.53 14.71
N HIS A 532 -39.59 -45.91 14.36
CA HIS A 532 -40.89 -46.40 13.89
C HIS A 532 -41.54 -45.42 12.90
#